data_AF-A0A1J5XAE9-F1
#
_entry.id   AF-A0A1J5XAE9-F1
#
_cell.length_a   1.000
_cell.length_b   1.000
_cell.length_c   1.000
_cell.angle_alpha   90.00
_cell.angle_beta   90.00
_cell.angle_gamma   90.00
#
_symmetry.space_group_name_H-M   'P 1'
#
loop_
_entity.id
_entity.type
_entity.pdbx_description
1 polymer ?
#
loop_
_entity_poly.entity_id
_entity_poly.type
_entity_poly.pdbx_seq_one_letter_code
_entity_poly.pdbx_strand_id
1 'polypeptide(L)'
;LTGYAVGVLPKLRLHEENVLEELSLDAKYSREITEILKMKRNSLWIGRAKKLVFAGYAVGILPKLRLHEESVMEELSLFGDRPGYTTRVLNEENNSIWVGKVERLKLEKYAIQI
;
A
#
# COMPACT_ATOMS: atom_id res chain seq x y z
N LEU A 1 -2.27 -10.14 -4.13
CA LEU A 1 -3.64 -10.41 -3.63
C LEU A 1 -4.61 -9.56 -4.43
N THR A 2 -5.71 -10.15 -4.93
CA THR A 2 -6.68 -9.44 -5.78
C THR A 2 -8.10 -9.52 -5.20
N GLY A 3 -8.87 -8.46 -5.34
CA GLY A 3 -10.25 -8.38 -4.87
C GLY A 3 -10.38 -8.68 -3.37
N TYR A 4 -11.38 -9.48 -2.98
CA TYR A 4 -11.60 -9.84 -1.57
C TYR A 4 -10.42 -10.57 -0.90
N ALA A 5 -9.51 -11.19 -1.66
CA ALA A 5 -8.32 -11.82 -1.09
C ALA A 5 -7.38 -10.80 -0.43
N VAL A 6 -7.46 -9.51 -0.81
CA VAL A 6 -6.73 -8.43 -0.15
C VAL A 6 -7.06 -8.38 1.34
N GLY A 7 -8.30 -8.68 1.73
CA GLY A 7 -8.74 -8.72 3.14
C GLY A 7 -8.08 -9.80 4.01
N VAL A 8 -7.30 -10.72 3.41
CA VAL A 8 -6.48 -11.68 4.17
C VAL A 8 -5.20 -11.03 4.69
N LEU A 9 -4.73 -9.93 4.10
CA LEU A 9 -3.46 -9.29 4.44
C LEU A 9 -3.30 -9.01 5.95
N PRO A 10 -4.30 -8.46 6.68
CA PRO A 10 -4.18 -8.25 8.14
C PRO A 10 -4.09 -9.53 8.97
N LYS A 11 -4.41 -10.68 8.38
CA LYS A 11 -4.35 -12.00 9.04
C LYS A 11 -3.00 -12.67 8.85
N LEU A 12 -2.16 -12.16 7.94
CA LEU A 12 -0.82 -12.68 7.72
C LEU A 12 0.10 -12.19 8.85
N ARG A 13 0.89 -13.10 9.42
CA ARG A 13 1.94 -12.79 10.39
C ARG A 13 3.28 -12.95 9.70
N LEU A 14 3.89 -11.83 9.33
CA LEU A 14 5.23 -11.79 8.76
C LEU A 14 6.25 -11.62 9.89
N HIS A 15 7.30 -12.42 9.85
CA HIS A 15 8.41 -12.30 10.79
C HIS A 15 9.11 -10.95 10.62
N GLU A 16 9.72 -10.40 11.67
CA GLU A 16 10.38 -9.09 11.61
C GLU A 16 11.55 -9.06 10.63
N GLU A 17 12.25 -10.18 10.51
CA GLU A 17 13.38 -10.38 9.59
C GLU A 17 12.93 -10.73 8.16
N ASN A 18 11.64 -10.89 7.92
CA ASN A 18 11.14 -11.25 6.59
C ASN A 18 11.32 -10.10 5.61
N VAL A 19 11.96 -10.42 4.48
CA VAL A 19 12.05 -9.53 3.32
C VAL A 19 11.10 -10.05 2.25
N LEU A 20 9.97 -9.36 2.09
CA LEU A 20 9.06 -9.63 0.97
C LEU A 20 9.73 -9.23 -0.33
N GLU A 21 9.81 -10.15 -1.29
CA GLU A 21 10.21 -9.81 -2.65
C GLU A 21 9.19 -8.85 -3.29
N GLU A 22 7.90 -9.14 -3.12
CA GLU A 22 6.83 -8.31 -3.66
C GLU A 22 5.55 -8.41 -2.82
N LEU A 23 4.93 -7.26 -2.57
CA LEU A 23 3.53 -7.17 -2.15
C LEU A 23 2.73 -6.45 -3.23
N SER A 24 2.00 -7.22 -4.03
CA SER A 24 1.10 -6.71 -5.06
C SER A 24 -0.36 -6.82 -4.62
N LEU A 25 -1.09 -5.70 -4.61
CA LEU A 25 -2.50 -5.60 -4.20
C LEU A 25 -3.33 -4.94 -5.30
N ASP A 26 -4.42 -5.59 -5.69
CA ASP A 26 -5.37 -5.03 -6.66
C ASP A 26 -6.79 -5.12 -6.07
N ALA A 27 -7.46 -3.98 -5.98
CA ALA A 27 -8.85 -3.91 -5.56
C ALA A 27 -9.64 -3.01 -6.51
N LYS A 28 -10.58 -3.60 -7.23
CA LYS A 28 -11.45 -2.86 -8.16
C LYS A 28 -12.56 -2.11 -7.43
N TYR A 29 -13.02 -2.64 -6.29
CA TYR A 29 -14.12 -2.11 -5.51
C TYR A 29 -13.71 -1.80 -4.07
N SER A 30 -14.16 -0.68 -3.52
CA SER A 30 -13.81 -0.23 -2.15
C SER A 30 -14.21 -1.23 -1.06
N ARG A 31 -15.29 -1.99 -1.29
CA ARG A 31 -15.77 -3.06 -0.39
C ARG A 31 -14.74 -4.17 -0.16
N GLU A 32 -13.80 -4.36 -1.07
CA GLU A 32 -12.78 -5.43 -1.00
C GLU A 32 -11.69 -5.13 0.05
N ILE A 33 -11.53 -3.85 0.41
CA ILE A 33 -10.49 -3.39 1.35
C ILE A 33 -11.07 -2.74 2.61
N THR A 34 -12.40 -2.81 2.79
CA THR A 34 -13.11 -2.08 3.85
C THR A 34 -12.58 -2.38 5.24
N GLU A 35 -12.24 -3.65 5.52
CA GLU A 35 -11.67 -4.03 6.82
C GLU A 35 -10.29 -3.42 7.07
N ILE A 36 -9.46 -3.30 6.03
CA ILE A 36 -8.14 -2.67 6.13
C ILE A 36 -8.28 -1.16 6.34
N LEU A 37 -9.24 -0.52 5.66
CA LEU A 37 -9.45 0.92 5.80
C LEU A 37 -9.88 1.33 7.22
N LYS A 38 -10.53 0.44 7.98
CA LYS A 38 -10.89 0.63 9.40
C LYS A 38 -9.69 0.57 10.34
N MET A 39 -8.55 0.03 9.90
CA MET A 39 -7.35 -0.05 10.72
C MET A 39 -6.78 1.33 11.01
N LYS A 40 -6.06 1.45 12.12
CA LYS A 40 -5.32 2.67 12.45
C LYS A 40 -4.21 2.87 11.41
N ARG A 41 -3.81 4.13 11.23
CA ARG A 41 -2.64 4.47 10.42
C ARG A 41 -1.39 3.74 10.94
N ASN A 42 -0.51 3.31 10.05
CA ASN A 42 0.74 2.60 10.39
C ASN A 42 0.55 1.38 11.31
N SER A 43 -0.60 0.69 11.27
CA SER A 43 -0.87 -0.45 12.16
C SER A 43 -0.72 -1.81 11.47
N LEU A 44 -0.61 -1.85 10.15
CA LEU A 44 -0.43 -3.08 9.39
C LEU A 44 1.06 -3.31 9.12
N TRP A 45 1.73 -4.03 10.02
CA TRP A 45 3.13 -4.38 9.88
C TRP A 45 3.35 -5.38 8.75
N ILE A 46 4.23 -5.04 7.80
CA ILE A 46 4.59 -5.93 6.69
C ILE A 46 6.09 -6.24 6.58
N GLY A 47 6.90 -5.80 7.55
CA GLY A 47 8.35 -6.02 7.57
C GLY A 47 9.09 -5.18 6.52
N ARG A 48 10.04 -5.79 5.81
CA ARG A 48 10.77 -5.19 4.68
C ARG A 48 10.14 -5.66 3.38
N ALA A 49 10.10 -4.81 2.35
CA ALA A 49 9.62 -5.18 1.03
C ALA A 49 10.49 -4.57 -0.07
N LYS A 50 10.90 -5.36 -1.06
CA LYS A 50 11.62 -4.86 -2.23
C LYS A 50 10.70 -4.17 -3.24
N LYS A 51 9.46 -4.65 -3.38
CA LYS A 51 8.47 -4.05 -4.29
C LYS A 51 7.09 -3.94 -3.66
N LEU A 52 6.46 -2.78 -3.81
CA LEU A 52 5.05 -2.55 -3.49
C LEU A 52 4.31 -2.12 -4.76
N VAL A 53 3.29 -2.88 -5.15
CA VAL A 53 2.52 -2.61 -6.38
C VAL A 53 1.03 -2.56 -6.04
N PHE A 54 0.43 -1.36 -6.03
CA PHE A 54 -0.99 -1.18 -5.70
C PHE A 54 -1.78 -0.65 -6.89
N ALA A 55 -2.86 -1.35 -7.21
CA ALA A 55 -3.81 -0.99 -8.25
C ALA A 55 -5.22 -0.76 -7.70
N GLY A 56 -5.90 0.25 -8.25
CA GLY A 56 -7.29 0.54 -7.90
C GLY A 56 -7.43 1.10 -6.48
N TYR A 57 -8.49 0.69 -5.77
CA TYR A 57 -8.70 1.08 -4.38
C TYR A 57 -7.59 0.61 -3.44
N ALA A 58 -6.77 -0.39 -3.82
CA ALA A 58 -5.66 -0.85 -3.00
C ALA A 58 -4.62 0.26 -2.73
N VAL A 59 -4.55 1.30 -3.56
CA VAL A 59 -3.75 2.51 -3.28
C VAL A 59 -4.09 3.11 -1.92
N GLY A 60 -5.38 3.09 -1.53
CA GLY A 60 -5.86 3.56 -0.23
C GLY A 60 -5.40 2.74 0.98
N ILE A 61 -4.73 1.59 0.77
CA ILE A 61 -4.12 0.79 1.85
C ILE A 61 -2.77 1.39 2.27
N LEU A 62 -2.10 2.15 1.39
CA LEU A 62 -0.75 2.66 1.63
C LEU A 62 -0.57 3.34 3.00
N PRO A 63 -1.48 4.23 3.49
CA PRO A 63 -1.34 4.86 4.80
C PRO A 63 -1.49 3.88 5.98
N LYS A 64 -2.05 2.69 5.75
CA LYS A 64 -2.25 1.69 6.81
C LYS A 64 -1.00 0.85 7.05
N LEU A 65 -0.11 0.79 6.06
CA LEU A 65 1.09 -0.03 6.10
C LEU A 65 2.14 0.56 7.04
N ARG A 66 2.82 -0.33 7.76
CA ARG A 66 4.03 -0.03 8.52
C ARG A 66 5.15 -0.92 8.01
N LEU A 67 6.15 -0.27 7.44
CA LEU A 67 7.39 -0.91 7.01
C LEU A 67 8.46 -0.78 8.09
N HIS A 68 9.45 -1.66 8.02
CA HIS A 68 10.66 -1.52 8.81
C HIS A 68 11.39 -0.21 8.46
N GLU A 69 12.01 0.45 9.45
CA GLU A 69 12.65 1.76 9.27
C GLU A 69 13.82 1.72 8.26
N GLU A 70 14.57 0.62 8.27
CA GLU A 70 15.64 0.31 7.31
C GLU A 70 15.15 -0.26 5.97
N SER A 71 13.86 -0.14 5.64
CA SER A 71 13.35 -0.67 4.37
C SER A 71 13.95 0.10 3.19
N VAL A 72 14.66 -0.63 2.32
CA VAL A 72 15.17 -0.17 1.03
C VAL A 72 14.40 -0.91 -0.05
N MET A 73 13.68 -0.16 -0.88
CA MET A 73 12.74 -0.66 -1.86
C MET A 73 13.25 -0.35 -3.27
N GLU A 74 13.19 -1.35 -4.14
CA GLU A 74 13.48 -1.22 -5.57
C GLU A 74 12.36 -0.43 -6.27
N GLU A 75 11.09 -0.75 -5.99
CA GLU A 75 9.95 -0.12 -6.67
C GLU A 75 8.72 0.10 -5.78
N LEU A 76 8.21 1.33 -5.76
CA LEU A 76 6.85 1.66 -5.35
C LEU A 76 6.04 2.03 -6.59
N SER A 77 5.05 1.20 -6.94
CA SER A 77 4.18 1.40 -8.09
C SER A 77 2.73 1.59 -7.66
N LEU A 78 2.15 2.75 -7.99
CA LEU A 78 0.75 3.08 -7.72
C LEU A 78 0.01 3.34 -9.04
N PHE A 79 -1.08 2.61 -9.25
CA PHE A 79 -1.93 2.74 -10.43
C PHE A 79 -3.37 3.05 -10.02
N GLY A 80 -3.88 4.20 -10.45
CA GLY A 80 -5.27 4.58 -10.23
C GLY A 80 -5.89 5.17 -11.47
N ASP A 81 -6.59 4.38 -12.28
CA ASP A 81 -7.26 4.87 -13.51
C ASP A 81 -8.57 5.64 -13.27
N ARG A 82 -8.97 5.80 -12.00
CA ARG A 82 -10.13 6.59 -11.56
C ARG A 82 -9.74 7.55 -10.44
N PRO A 83 -10.36 8.75 -10.38
CA PRO A 83 -10.07 9.72 -9.33
C PRO A 83 -10.38 9.21 -7.92
N GLY A 84 -11.40 8.34 -7.78
CA GLY A 84 -11.80 7.77 -6.49
C GLY A 84 -10.77 6.81 -5.87
N TYR A 85 -9.79 6.34 -6.63
CA TYR A 85 -8.78 5.37 -6.16
C TYR A 85 -7.71 6.01 -5.27
N THR A 86 -7.42 7.30 -5.45
CA THR A 86 -6.40 8.02 -4.69
C THR A 86 -6.96 8.84 -3.53
N THR A 87 -8.29 9.06 -3.48
CA THR A 87 -8.93 9.94 -2.50
C THR A 87 -8.53 9.64 -1.04
N ARG A 88 -8.34 8.36 -0.69
CA ARG A 88 -7.91 7.99 0.66
C ARG A 88 -6.51 8.48 1.00
N VAL A 89 -5.60 8.46 0.03
CA VAL A 89 -4.22 8.92 0.20
C VAL A 89 -4.15 10.45 0.17
N LEU A 90 -4.87 11.08 -0.75
CA LEU A 90 -4.89 12.55 -0.88
C LEU A 90 -5.49 13.28 0.33
N ASN A 91 -6.26 12.58 1.16
CA ASN A 91 -6.82 13.11 2.40
C ASN A 91 -5.87 13.00 3.60
N GLU A 92 -4.74 12.31 3.46
CA GLU A 92 -3.71 12.29 4.50
C GLU A 92 -2.93 13.61 4.50
N GLU A 93 -2.37 13.95 5.65
CA GLU A 93 -1.51 15.13 5.76
C GLU A 93 -0.24 14.99 4.88
N ASN A 94 0.34 16.10 4.46
CA ASN A 94 1.60 16.09 3.72
C ASN A 94 2.72 15.43 4.55
N ASN A 95 3.61 14.67 3.88
CA ASN A 95 4.75 13.95 4.48
C ASN A 95 4.37 12.93 5.58
N SER A 96 3.12 12.49 5.59
CA SER A 96 2.58 11.68 6.67
C SER A 96 2.71 10.16 6.39
N ILE A 97 2.95 9.78 5.14
CA ILE A 97 3.16 8.39 4.72
C ILE A 97 4.66 8.13 4.57
N TRP A 98 5.19 7.18 5.36
CA TRP A 98 6.59 6.75 5.28
C TRP A 98 6.69 5.38 4.63
N VAL A 99 7.49 5.28 3.56
CA VAL A 99 7.70 4.03 2.80
C VAL A 99 9.14 3.54 2.77
N GLY A 100 10.04 4.21 3.52
CA GLY A 100 11.48 3.93 3.47
C GLY A 100 12.17 4.59 2.27
N LYS A 101 13.34 4.08 1.89
CA LYS A 101 14.07 4.52 0.70
C LYS A 101 13.51 3.81 -0.53
N VAL A 102 13.21 4.55 -1.58
CA VAL A 102 12.65 4.01 -2.83
C VAL A 102 13.58 4.36 -3.98
N GLU A 103 14.05 3.35 -4.72
CA GLU A 103 14.89 3.54 -5.91
C GLU A 103 14.05 4.01 -7.11
N ARG A 104 12.91 3.34 -7.35
CA ARG A 104 11.99 3.68 -8.44
C ARG A 104 10.58 3.96 -7.93
N LEU A 105 10.10 5.17 -8.20
CA LEU A 105 8.71 5.55 -7.98
C LEU A 105 7.97 5.54 -9.32
N LYS A 106 6.91 4.73 -9.42
CA LYS A 106 6.04 4.65 -10.60
C LYS A 106 4.63 5.07 -10.24
N LEU A 107 4.22 6.25 -10.68
CA LEU A 107 2.87 6.77 -10.50
C LEU A 107 2.17 6.83 -11.85
N GLU A 108 1.03 6.16 -11.98
CA GLU A 108 0.29 6.11 -13.23
C GLU A 108 -1.14 6.65 -13.06
N LYS A 109 -1.61 7.37 -14.09
CA LYS A 109 -2.97 7.94 -14.16
C LYS A 109 -3.23 8.91 -13.01
N TYR A 110 -4.30 8.74 -12.23
CA TYR A 110 -4.63 9.63 -11.11
C TYR A 110 -3.67 9.49 -9.93
N ALA A 111 -2.83 8.44 -9.90
CA ALA A 111 -1.81 8.27 -8.86
C ALA A 111 -0.75 9.39 -8.86
N ILE A 112 -0.59 10.14 -9.96
CA ILE A 112 0.35 11.27 -10.04
C ILE A 112 0.00 12.45 -9.12
N GLN A 113 -1.21 12.45 -8.54
CA GLN A 113 -1.68 13.51 -7.64
C GLN A 113 -1.25 13.29 -6.19
N ILE A 114 -0.80 12.08 -5.87
CA ILE A 114 -0.28 11.68 -4.55
C ILE A 114 1.14 12.22 -4.39
#